data_AF-V5FWT6-F1
#
_entry.id   AF-V5FWT6-F1
#
_cell.length_a   1.000
_cell.length_b   1.000
_cell.length_c   1.000
_cell.angle_alpha   90.00
_cell.angle_beta   90.00
_cell.angle_gamma   90.00
#
_symmetry.space_group_name_H-M   'P 1'
#
loop_
_entity.id
_entity.type
_entity.pdbx_description
1 polymer ?
#
loop_
_entity_poly.entity_id
_entity_poly.type
_entity_poly.pdbx_seq_one_letter_code
_entity_poly.pdbx_strand_id
1 'polypeptide(L)'
;WDFLLQVRENILVSMSNIAGQIDVAVFEEEVARPLLDGLLHWAICPSATGQDPFASVGPSSLLSPQRLALEALCKLCVTNSNVDLVIATPPFSRLESYVVCLLNTCVGRRIKYYVNFR
;
A
#
# COMPACT_ATOMS: atom_id res chain seq x y z
N TRP A 1 18.20 7.63 13.07
CA TRP A 1 17.38 6.96 12.04
C TRP A 1 16.07 6.43 12.59
N ASP A 2 15.99 6.07 13.87
CA ASP A 2 14.78 5.49 14.49
C ASP A 2 13.54 6.39 14.40
N PHE A 3 13.73 7.71 14.57
CA PHE A 3 12.65 8.69 14.39
C PHE A 3 12.03 8.65 12.99
N LEU A 4 12.83 8.47 11.93
CA LEU A 4 12.32 8.39 10.56
C LEU A 4 11.50 7.11 10.32
N LEU A 5 11.86 6.01 10.98
CA LEU A 5 11.08 4.76 10.91
C LEU A 5 9.69 4.96 11.51
N GLN A 6 9.61 5.64 12.66
CA GLN A 6 8.35 5.94 13.33
C GLN A 6 7.50 6.95 12.54
N VAL A 7 8.11 7.99 11.97
CA VAL A 7 7.40 8.95 11.11
C VAL A 7 6.80 8.25 9.90
N ARG A 8 7.55 7.37 9.22
CA ARG A 8 7.04 6.58 8.10
C ARG A 8 5.85 5.71 8.49
N GLU A 9 5.96 5.00 9.61
CA GLU A 9 4.86 4.19 10.14
C GLU A 9 3.60 5.04 10.36
N ASN A 10 3.74 6.14 11.10
CA ASN A 10 2.62 7.03 11.41
C ASN A 10 1.98 7.63 10.14
N ILE A 11 2.79 7.99 9.14
CA ILE A 11 2.29 8.49 7.85
C ILE A 11 1.51 7.40 7.13
N LEU A 12 2.03 6.17 7.03
CA LEU A 12 1.34 5.08 6.34
C LEU A 12 0.02 4.71 7.02
N VAL A 13 -0.02 4.69 8.36
CA VAL A 13 -1.26 4.46 9.14
C VAL A 13 -2.26 5.61 8.93
N SER A 14 -1.77 6.85 8.94
CA SER A 14 -2.63 8.02 8.71
C SER A 14 -3.21 8.00 7.31
N MET A 15 -2.38 7.72 6.30
CA MET A 15 -2.79 7.61 4.90
C MET A 15 -3.82 6.50 4.70
N SER A 16 -3.63 5.31 5.27
CA SER A 16 -4.61 4.22 5.15
C SER A 16 -5.95 4.58 5.77
N ASN A 17 -5.96 5.37 6.84
CA ASN A 17 -7.19 5.83 7.50
C ASN A 17 -7.96 6.86 6.67
N ILE A 18 -7.28 7.85 6.10
CA ILE A 18 -7.94 8.93 5.33
C ILE A 18 -8.22 8.58 3.87
N ALA A 19 -7.54 7.56 3.32
CA ALA A 19 -7.62 7.18 1.90
C ALA A 19 -9.04 6.92 1.38
N GLY A 20 -9.97 6.48 2.25
CA GLY A 20 -11.35 6.21 1.85
C GLY A 20 -12.24 7.45 1.70
N GLN A 21 -11.74 8.63 2.09
CA GLN A 21 -12.49 9.89 2.09
C GLN A 21 -11.78 11.00 1.30
N ILE A 22 -10.59 10.74 0.79
CA ILE A 22 -9.76 11.74 0.09
C ILE A 22 -9.87 11.57 -1.42
N ASP A 23 -10.09 12.67 -2.12
CA ASP A 23 -9.93 12.77 -3.57
C ASP A 23 -8.60 13.43 -3.85
N VAL A 24 -7.64 12.64 -4.33
CA VAL A 24 -6.27 13.09 -4.60
C VAL A 24 -6.22 14.01 -5.82
N ALA A 25 -7.22 13.93 -6.70
CA ALA A 25 -7.31 14.78 -7.89
C ALA A 25 -7.59 16.26 -7.60
N VAL A 26 -7.96 16.60 -6.37
CA VAL A 26 -8.13 17.99 -5.93
C VAL A 26 -6.78 18.67 -5.67
N PHE A 27 -5.71 17.90 -5.44
CA PHE A 27 -4.39 18.45 -5.16
C PHE A 27 -3.56 18.63 -6.42
N GLU A 28 -2.62 19.57 -6.36
CA GLU A 28 -1.63 19.79 -7.42
C GLU A 28 -0.71 18.57 -7.60
N GLU A 29 -0.15 18.43 -8.80
CA GLU A 29 0.71 17.30 -9.17
C GLU A 29 1.92 17.17 -8.23
N GLU A 30 2.49 18.29 -7.77
CA GLU A 30 3.62 18.31 -6.83
C GLU A 30 3.31 17.63 -5.49
N VAL A 31 2.04 17.51 -5.13
CA VAL A 31 1.57 16.82 -3.91
C VAL A 31 1.06 15.43 -4.25
N ALA A 32 0.19 15.32 -5.26
CA ALA A 32 -0.46 14.07 -5.63
C ALA A 32 0.57 13.03 -6.11
N ARG A 33 1.54 13.43 -6.94
CA ARG A 33 2.45 12.51 -7.59
C ARG A 33 3.43 11.84 -6.62
N PRO A 34 4.12 12.56 -5.71
CA PRO A 34 4.97 11.91 -4.71
C PRO A 34 4.19 11.01 -3.74
N LEU A 35 2.95 11.38 -3.43
CA LEU A 35 2.08 10.57 -2.58
C LEU A 35 1.75 9.23 -3.24
N LEU A 36 1.27 9.25 -4.48
CA LEU A 36 0.93 8.03 -5.22
C LEU A 36 2.18 7.19 -5.54
N ASP A 37 3.29 7.84 -5.91
CA ASP A 37 4.57 7.18 -6.17
C ASP A 37 5.09 6.47 -4.92
N GLY A 38 5.03 7.13 -3.76
CA GLY A 38 5.44 6.56 -2.48
C GLY A 38 4.57 5.38 -2.07
N LEU A 39 3.25 5.48 -2.21
CA LEU A 39 2.34 4.37 -1.91
C LEU A 39 2.58 3.18 -2.84
N LEU A 40 2.75 3.42 -4.16
CA LEU A 40 3.06 2.37 -5.11
C LEU A 40 4.41 1.71 -4.80
N HIS A 41 5.43 2.50 -4.46
CA HIS A 41 6.72 1.96 -4.02
C HIS A 41 6.55 1.03 -2.82
N TRP A 42 5.89 1.47 -1.74
CA TRP A 42 5.73 0.65 -0.54
C TRP A 42 4.85 -0.58 -0.75
N ALA A 43 3.90 -0.54 -1.68
CA ALA A 43 3.07 -1.69 -2.02
C ALA A 43 3.88 -2.82 -2.70
N ILE A 44 4.89 -2.50 -3.51
CA ILE A 44 5.67 -3.49 -4.27
C ILE A 44 7.11 -3.66 -3.78
N CYS A 45 7.52 -2.94 -2.73
CA CYS A 45 8.91 -2.90 -2.28
C CYS A 45 9.40 -4.29 -1.83
N PRO A 46 10.45 -4.87 -2.45
CA PRO A 46 10.94 -6.20 -2.09
C PRO A 46 11.80 -6.21 -0.81
N SER A 47 12.10 -5.04 -0.24
CA SER A 47 12.91 -4.93 0.97
C SER A 47 12.19 -5.55 2.17
N ALA A 48 12.95 -6.21 3.05
CA ALA A 48 12.47 -6.64 4.37
C ALA A 48 11.76 -5.51 5.13
N THR A 49 12.27 -4.27 5.00
CA THR A 49 11.66 -3.08 5.62
C THR A 49 10.24 -2.80 5.13
N GLY A 50 9.87 -3.20 3.91
CA GLY A 50 8.52 -3.05 3.38
C GLY A 50 7.60 -4.24 3.67
N GLN A 51 8.18 -5.44 3.80
CA GLN A 51 7.46 -6.70 3.96
C GLN A 51 7.19 -7.05 5.42
N ASP A 52 8.15 -6.78 6.31
CA ASP A 52 8.10 -7.17 7.71
C ASP A 52 7.15 -6.26 8.52
N PRO A 53 6.57 -6.77 9.62
CA PRO A 53 5.80 -5.95 10.53
C PRO A 53 6.64 -4.81 11.13
N PHE A 54 5.98 -3.71 11.52
CA PHE A 54 6.65 -2.64 12.24
C PHE A 54 7.28 -3.13 13.55
N ALA A 55 8.45 -2.59 13.91
CA ALA A 55 9.10 -2.95 15.17
C ALA A 55 8.32 -2.48 16.42
N SER A 56 7.42 -1.49 16.25
CA SER A 56 6.55 -0.96 17.30
C SER A 56 5.39 -1.90 17.66
N VAL A 57 5.00 -2.79 16.75
CA VAL A 57 3.82 -3.64 16.94
C VAL A 57 4.20 -4.93 17.65
N GLY A 58 3.27 -5.45 18.46
CA GLY A 58 3.48 -6.70 19.18
C GLY A 58 3.69 -7.91 18.25
N PRO A 59 4.25 -9.02 18.74
CA PRO A 59 4.65 -10.18 17.93
C PRO A 59 3.50 -10.90 17.20
N SER A 60 2.25 -10.62 17.55
CA SER A 60 1.05 -11.13 16.88
C SER A 60 0.55 -10.25 15.73
N SER A 61 1.04 -9.02 15.63
CA SER A 61 0.61 -8.08 14.59
C SER A 61 1.35 -8.35 13.30
N LEU A 62 0.60 -8.41 12.20
CA LEU A 62 1.12 -8.55 10.85
C LEU A 62 1.03 -7.22 10.10
N LEU A 63 1.04 -6.09 10.79
CA LEU A 63 0.93 -4.77 10.19
C LEU A 63 2.28 -4.37 9.59
N SER A 64 2.40 -4.43 8.26
CA SER A 64 3.60 -4.05 7.51
C SER A 64 3.35 -2.82 6.62
N PRO A 65 4.40 -2.08 6.22
CA PRO A 65 4.27 -0.98 5.28
C PRO A 65 3.54 -1.36 3.99
N GLN A 66 3.85 -2.54 3.43
CA GLN A 66 3.17 -3.04 2.24
C GLN A 66 1.67 -3.14 2.44
N ARG A 67 1.21 -3.70 3.56
CA ARG A 67 -0.23 -3.89 3.81
C ARG A 67 -0.97 -2.58 3.96
N LEU A 68 -0.37 -1.60 4.63
CA LEU A 68 -0.95 -0.25 4.74
C LEU A 68 -1.00 0.46 3.39
N ALA A 69 0.05 0.33 2.57
CA ALA A 69 0.09 0.92 1.24
C ALA A 69 -0.94 0.28 0.30
N LEU A 70 -1.07 -1.06 0.32
CA LEU A 70 -2.12 -1.78 -0.41
C LEU A 70 -3.52 -1.33 0.02
N GLU A 71 -3.77 -1.23 1.33
CA GLU A 71 -5.06 -0.79 1.85
C GLU A 71 -5.39 0.65 1.44
N ALA A 72 -4.42 1.56 1.54
CA ALA A 72 -4.58 2.95 1.11
C ALA A 72 -4.90 3.04 -0.38
N LEU A 73 -4.13 2.35 -1.24
CA LEU A 73 -4.37 2.34 -2.68
C LEU A 73 -5.72 1.70 -3.05
N CYS A 74 -6.12 0.61 -2.38
CA CYS A 74 -7.46 0.02 -2.54
C CYS A 74 -8.57 1.03 -2.27
N LYS A 75 -8.44 1.79 -1.17
CA LYS A 75 -9.43 2.80 -0.75
C LYS A 75 -9.46 3.99 -1.72
N LEU A 76 -8.31 4.45 -2.18
CA LEU A 76 -8.21 5.52 -3.19
C LEU A 76 -8.87 5.09 -4.51
N CYS A 77 -8.62 3.86 -4.96
CA CYS A 77 -9.17 3.32 -6.21
C CYS A 77 -10.69 3.03 -6.18
N VAL A 78 -11.41 3.42 -5.12
CA VAL A 78 -12.88 3.39 -5.10
C VAL A 78 -13.48 4.49 -5.98
N THR A 79 -12.78 5.60 -6.16
CA THR A 79 -13.21 6.73 -7.00
C THR A 79 -12.47 6.76 -8.33
N ASN A 80 -13.18 7.00 -9.44
CA ASN A 80 -12.59 7.01 -10.78
C ASN A 80 -11.46 8.05 -10.95
N SER A 81 -11.59 9.25 -10.35
CA SER A 81 -10.56 10.30 -10.42
C SER A 81 -9.20 9.84 -9.89
N ASN A 82 -9.20 9.19 -8.73
CA ASN A 82 -8.00 8.62 -8.12
C ASN A 82 -7.44 7.44 -8.95
N VAL A 83 -8.31 6.62 -9.55
CA VAL A 83 -7.87 5.51 -10.42
C VAL A 83 -7.09 6.05 -11.62
N ASP A 84 -7.60 7.10 -12.27
CA ASP A 84 -6.95 7.72 -13.42
C ASP A 84 -5.55 8.25 -13.05
N LEU A 85 -5.41 8.86 -11.87
CA LEU A 85 -4.11 9.32 -11.37
C LEU A 85 -3.13 8.20 -11.03
N VAL A 86 -3.62 7.11 -10.40
CA VAL A 86 -2.79 5.95 -10.10
C VAL A 86 -2.26 5.33 -11.40
N ILE A 87 -3.11 5.19 -12.41
CA ILE A 87 -2.72 4.64 -13.72
C ILE A 87 -1.78 5.60 -14.47
N ALA A 88 -1.94 6.91 -14.28
CA ALA A 88 -1.05 7.93 -14.84
C ALA A 88 0.33 7.97 -14.16
N THR A 89 0.59 7.19 -13.11
CA THR A 89 1.88 7.17 -12.42
C THR A 89 2.86 6.19 -13.11
N PRO A 90 3.87 6.67 -13.88
CA PRO A 90 4.82 5.79 -14.57
C PRO A 90 5.81 5.13 -13.59
N PRO A 91 6.44 3.98 -13.89
CA PRO A 91 6.23 3.08 -15.04
C PRO A 91 5.12 2.05 -14.81
N PHE A 92 4.45 1.65 -15.90
CA PHE A 92 3.31 0.71 -15.91
C PHE A 92 3.62 -0.66 -15.28
N SER A 93 4.86 -1.15 -15.38
CA SER A 93 5.29 -2.41 -14.76
C SER A 93 5.10 -2.44 -13.23
N ARG A 94 5.05 -1.27 -12.57
CA ARG A 94 4.71 -1.17 -11.15
C ARG A 94 3.26 -1.47 -10.86
N LEU A 95 2.35 -1.11 -11.77
CA LEU A 95 0.91 -1.40 -11.64
C LEU A 95 0.65 -2.90 -11.78
N GLU A 96 1.33 -3.58 -12.71
CA GLU A 96 1.27 -5.04 -12.85
C GLU A 96 1.74 -5.73 -11.57
N SER A 97 2.89 -5.30 -11.04
CA SER A 97 3.46 -5.81 -9.78
C SER A 97 2.53 -5.55 -8.59
N TYR A 98 1.88 -4.40 -8.55
CA TYR A 98 0.88 -4.04 -7.55
C TYR A 98 -0.34 -4.98 -7.61
N VAL A 99 -0.91 -5.20 -8.80
CA VAL A 99 -2.05 -6.11 -8.96
C VAL A 99 -1.68 -7.54 -8.55
N VAL A 100 -0.49 -8.02 -8.92
CA VAL A 100 0.02 -9.33 -8.47
C VAL A 100 0.15 -9.39 -6.96
N CYS A 101 0.73 -8.37 -6.32
CA CYS A 101 0.86 -8.30 -4.87
C CYS A 101 -0.49 -8.28 -4.15
N LEU A 102 -1.45 -7.51 -4.68
CA LEU A 102 -2.82 -7.42 -4.18
C LEU A 102 -3.53 -8.77 -4.30
N LEU A 103 -3.41 -9.44 -5.44
CA LEU A 103 -3.93 -10.79 -5.63
C LEU A 103 -3.28 -11.77 -4.64
N ASN A 104 -1.95 -11.76 -4.48
CA ASN A 104 -1.27 -12.64 -3.53
C ASN A 104 -1.72 -12.39 -2.07
N THR A 105 -2.00 -11.15 -1.71
CA THR A 105 -2.46 -10.78 -0.36
C THR A 105 -3.93 -11.19 -0.13
N CYS A 106 -4.80 -10.96 -1.12
CA CYS A 106 -6.20 -11.36 -1.11
C CYS A 106 -6.37 -12.88 -1.15
N VAL A 107 -5.57 -13.54 -2.00
CA VAL A 107 -5.60 -14.98 -2.24
C VAL A 107 -4.82 -15.73 -1.15
N GLY A 108 -3.84 -15.12 -0.50
CA GLY A 108 -3.20 -15.66 0.72
C GLY A 108 -4.20 -15.90 1.87
N ARG A 109 -5.38 -15.28 1.83
CA ARG A 109 -6.52 -15.59 2.72
C ARG A 109 -7.42 -16.74 2.22
N ARG A 110 -7.33 -17.15 0.95
CA ARG A 110 -8.06 -18.31 0.37
C ARG A 110 -7.20 -19.55 0.11
N ILE A 111 -5.87 -19.43 -0.08
CA ILE A 111 -4.95 -20.56 -0.31
C ILE A 111 -4.69 -21.38 0.95
N LYS A 112 -4.89 -20.82 2.16
CA LYS A 112 -4.87 -21.64 3.39
C LYS A 112 -5.96 -22.73 3.42
N TYR A 113 -7.02 -22.61 2.62
CA TYR A 113 -8.05 -23.65 2.49
C TYR A 113 -7.76 -24.68 1.39
N TYR A 114 -6.94 -24.35 0.39
CA TYR A 114 -6.62 -25.28 -0.71
C TYR A 114 -5.32 -26.07 -0.51
N VAL A 115 -4.40 -25.59 0.33
CA VAL A 115 -3.11 -26.28 0.60
C VAL A 115 -3.18 -27.21 1.82
N ASN A 116 -4.29 -27.18 2.59
CA ASN A 116 -4.55 -28.13 3.69
C ASN A 116 -5.47 -29.31 3.30
N PHE A 117 -5.77 -29.46 2.00
CA PHE A 117 -6.57 -30.57 1.46
C PHE A 117 -5.81 -31.37 0.39
N ARG A 118 -4.48 -31.45 0.53
CA ARG A 118 -3.65 -32.45 -0.14
C ARG A 118 -2.78 -33.16 0.88
#